data_AF-A0A8S3JPJ6-F1
#
_entry.id   AF-A0A8S3JPJ6-F1
#
_cell.length_a   1.000
_cell.length_b   1.000
_cell.length_c   1.000
_cell.angle_alpha   90.00
_cell.angle_beta   90.00
_cell.angle_gamma   90.00
#
_symmetry.space_group_name_H-M   'P 1'
#
loop_
_entity.id
_entity.type
_entity.pdbx_description
1 polymer ?
#
loop_
_entity_poly.entity_id
_entity_poly.type
_entity_poly.pdbx_seq_one_letter_code
_entity_poly.pdbx_strand_id
1 'polypeptide(L)'
;MTRVNDLLEKSKENENTTLEKAAEGLIWKVEKEEKFIEERAAQAEKKKQEKKRKAEETGVAEEEEEEEEEQKYDLMISYCWAESELAHRIFGHLSEKLGYKIWIDIEQMHGSTIEAMANAVDGAEFILMCMSESYKRSANCKSEAEYAFNRKKHIVPIKMKKEYVPDGWLGFIL
;
A
#
# COMPACT_ATOMS: atom_id res chain seq x y z
N MET A 1 -7.00 -18.88 -9.04
CA MET A 1 -6.15 -19.41 -10.14
C MET A 1 -6.92 -20.13 -11.27
N THR A 2 -8.01 -20.87 -11.05
CA THR A 2 -8.61 -21.74 -12.10
C THR A 2 -9.29 -21.02 -13.28
N ARG A 3 -9.92 -19.85 -13.04
CA ARG A 3 -10.78 -19.20 -14.05
C ARG A 3 -10.02 -18.44 -15.14
N VAL A 4 -8.79 -18.04 -14.86
CA VAL A 4 -7.93 -17.28 -15.78
C VAL A 4 -7.19 -18.23 -16.72
N ASN A 5 -6.72 -19.38 -16.23
CA ASN A 5 -6.13 -20.43 -17.06
C ASN A 5 -7.12 -20.94 -18.12
N ASP A 6 -8.39 -21.13 -17.76
CA ASP A 6 -9.44 -21.52 -18.72
C ASP A 6 -9.68 -20.48 -19.82
N LEU A 7 -9.55 -19.19 -19.51
CA LEU A 7 -9.70 -18.10 -20.49
C LEU A 7 -8.51 -18.04 -21.45
N LEU A 8 -7.31 -18.35 -20.96
CA LEU A 8 -6.07 -18.39 -21.74
C LEU A 8 -6.01 -19.60 -22.67
N GLU A 9 -6.44 -20.77 -22.20
CA GLU A 9 -6.55 -21.94 -23.08
C GLU A 9 -7.53 -21.71 -24.22
N LYS A 10 -8.67 -21.07 -23.94
CA LYS A 10 -9.65 -20.69 -24.98
C LYS A 10 -9.16 -19.59 -25.91
N SER A 11 -8.21 -18.74 -25.49
CA SER A 11 -7.63 -17.73 -26.38
C SER A 11 -6.53 -18.31 -27.28
N LYS A 12 -5.82 -19.35 -26.84
CA LYS A 12 -4.81 -20.07 -27.66
C LYS A 12 -5.42 -20.72 -28.91
N GLU A 13 -6.71 -21.06 -28.87
CA GLU A 13 -7.44 -21.57 -30.05
C GLU A 13 -7.67 -20.49 -31.13
N ASN A 14 -7.54 -19.21 -30.79
CA ASN A 14 -7.60 -18.08 -31.72
C ASN A 14 -6.22 -17.42 -31.78
N GLU A 15 -5.44 -17.67 -32.84
CA GLU A 15 -4.07 -17.16 -33.06
C GLU A 15 -3.99 -15.61 -33.06
N ASN A 16 -4.10 -14.99 -31.89
CA ASN A 16 -3.94 -13.56 -31.70
C ASN A 16 -2.75 -13.36 -30.78
N THR A 17 -1.57 -13.40 -31.39
CA THR A 17 -0.24 -13.21 -30.74
C THR A 17 -0.12 -11.90 -29.95
N THR A 18 -1.01 -10.93 -30.19
CA THR A 18 -1.09 -9.69 -29.40
C THR A 18 -1.81 -9.92 -28.07
N LEU A 19 -2.87 -10.74 -28.07
CA LEU A 19 -3.66 -11.04 -26.87
C LEU A 19 -2.89 -11.96 -25.92
N GLU A 20 -2.14 -12.93 -26.45
CA GLU A 20 -1.32 -13.85 -25.65
C GLU A 20 -0.23 -13.09 -24.88
N LYS A 21 0.52 -12.21 -25.55
CA LYS A 21 1.55 -11.37 -24.90
C LYS A 21 0.94 -10.43 -23.86
N ALA A 22 -0.22 -9.86 -24.15
CA ALA A 22 -0.94 -9.02 -23.19
C ALA A 22 -1.36 -9.84 -21.96
N ALA A 23 -1.82 -11.06 -22.16
CA ALA A 23 -2.24 -11.93 -21.08
C ALA A 23 -1.07 -12.47 -20.25
N GLU A 24 0.06 -12.82 -20.86
CA GLU A 24 1.30 -13.15 -20.14
C GLU A 24 1.78 -12.00 -19.26
N GLY A 25 1.72 -10.77 -19.77
CA GLY A 25 2.04 -9.57 -18.97
C GLY A 25 1.10 -9.37 -17.78
N LEU A 26 -0.20 -9.66 -17.97
CA LEU A 26 -1.19 -9.61 -16.88
C LEU A 26 -0.94 -10.70 -15.83
N ILE A 27 -0.60 -11.93 -16.24
CA ILE A 27 -0.28 -13.02 -15.32
C ILE A 27 0.94 -12.65 -14.48
N TRP A 28 2.03 -12.22 -15.11
CA TRP A 28 3.24 -11.82 -14.40
C TRP A 28 2.98 -10.70 -13.39
N LYS A 29 2.09 -9.75 -13.73
CA LYS A 29 1.66 -8.68 -12.84
C LYS A 29 0.91 -9.23 -11.62
N VAL A 30 -0.06 -10.12 -11.85
CA VAL A 30 -0.84 -10.77 -10.77
C VAL A 30 0.07 -11.60 -9.87
N GLU A 31 0.94 -12.44 -10.43
CA GLU A 31 1.88 -13.27 -9.66
C GLU A 31 2.83 -12.42 -8.80
N LYS A 32 3.25 -11.26 -9.30
CA LYS A 32 4.11 -10.35 -8.55
C LYS A 32 3.38 -9.67 -7.41
N GLU A 33 2.12 -9.25 -7.63
CA GLU A 33 1.25 -8.72 -6.57
C GLU A 33 0.94 -9.79 -5.50
N GLU A 34 0.64 -11.03 -5.91
CA GLU A 34 0.39 -12.15 -4.99
C GLU A 34 1.61 -12.47 -4.11
N LYS A 35 2.80 -12.60 -4.70
CA LYS A 35 4.04 -12.82 -3.93
C LYS A 35 4.32 -11.71 -2.93
N PHE A 36 4.08 -10.47 -3.34
CA PHE A 36 4.28 -9.31 -2.49
C PHE A 36 3.32 -9.31 -1.27
N ILE A 37 2.07 -9.72 -1.46
CA ILE A 37 1.09 -9.92 -0.38
C ILE A 37 1.54 -11.05 0.55
N GLU A 38 1.94 -12.20 0.02
CA GLU A 38 2.41 -13.35 0.79
C GLU A 38 3.63 -13.01 1.68
N GLU A 39 4.61 -12.29 1.15
CA GLU A 39 5.80 -11.85 1.89
C GLU A 39 5.43 -10.94 3.07
N ARG A 40 4.47 -10.02 2.88
CA ARG A 40 3.99 -9.14 3.95
C ARG A 40 3.18 -9.90 4.99
N ALA A 41 2.29 -10.81 4.59
CA ALA A 41 1.52 -11.65 5.50
C ALA A 41 2.46 -12.50 6.38
N ALA A 42 3.52 -13.07 5.78
CA ALA A 42 4.54 -13.80 6.52
C ALA A 42 5.32 -12.91 7.51
N GLN A 43 5.63 -11.66 7.14
CA GLN A 43 6.26 -10.69 8.06
C GLN A 43 5.33 -10.30 9.22
N ALA A 44 4.04 -10.11 8.96
CA ALA A 44 3.05 -9.78 9.98
C ALA A 44 2.85 -10.94 10.97
N GLU A 45 2.76 -12.18 10.47
CA GLU A 45 2.61 -13.37 11.31
C GLU A 45 3.84 -13.61 12.18
N LYS A 46 5.06 -13.41 11.63
CA LYS A 46 6.31 -13.48 12.42
C LYS A 46 6.32 -12.47 13.56
N LYS A 47 5.92 -11.21 13.30
CA LYS A 47 5.81 -10.18 14.35
C LYS A 47 4.80 -10.56 15.43
N LYS A 48 3.65 -11.13 15.04
CA LYS A 48 2.62 -11.60 15.98
C LYS A 48 3.14 -12.73 16.88
N GLN A 49 3.87 -13.68 16.31
CA GLN A 49 4.51 -14.77 17.06
C GLN A 49 5.60 -14.26 18.02
N GLU A 50 6.42 -13.30 17.60
CA GLU A 50 7.41 -12.66 18.47
C GLU A 50 6.78 -11.91 19.64
N LYS A 51 5.68 -11.17 19.40
CA LYS A 51 4.94 -10.45 20.45
C LYS A 51 4.35 -11.44 21.46
N LYS A 52 3.78 -12.56 20.99
CA LYS A 52 3.25 -13.63 21.85
C LYS A 52 4.34 -14.27 22.70
N ARG A 53 5.51 -14.59 22.11
CA ARG A 53 6.64 -15.18 22.85
C ARG A 53 7.18 -14.22 23.93
N LYS A 54 7.30 -12.93 23.62
CA LYS A 54 7.73 -11.91 24.60
C LYS A 54 6.76 -11.83 25.79
N ALA A 55 5.45 -11.88 25.54
CA ALA A 55 4.44 -11.87 26.60
C ALA A 55 4.48 -13.12 27.50
N GLU A 56 4.81 -14.29 26.92
CA GLU A 56 4.99 -15.53 27.68
C GLU A 56 6.29 -15.54 28.51
N GLU A 57 7.35 -14.87 28.04
CA GLU A 57 8.65 -14.79 28.74
C GLU A 57 8.68 -13.76 29.89
N THR A 58 7.91 -12.66 29.82
CA THR A 58 7.92 -11.63 30.87
C THR A 58 7.09 -12.00 32.11
N GLY A 59 6.18 -12.98 32.03
CA GLY A 59 5.50 -13.53 33.22
C GLY A 59 4.68 -12.52 34.03
N VAL A 60 4.26 -11.42 33.40
CA VAL A 60 3.46 -10.38 34.00
C VAL A 60 2.00 -10.58 33.58
N ALA A 61 1.15 -10.95 34.54
CA ALA A 61 -0.30 -10.80 34.43
C ALA A 61 -0.64 -9.38 34.91
N GLU A 62 -0.37 -8.37 34.09
CA GLU A 62 -0.79 -7.01 34.37
C GLU A 62 -1.96 -6.69 33.43
N GLU A 63 -2.99 -6.11 34.04
CA GLU A 63 -3.87 -5.13 33.42
C GLU A 63 -3.00 -3.95 32.97
N GLU A 64 -2.11 -4.18 32.00
CA GLU A 64 -1.45 -3.12 31.28
C GLU A 64 -2.55 -2.53 30.41
N GLU A 65 -2.91 -1.26 30.65
CA GLU A 65 -3.45 -0.44 29.56
C GLU A 65 -2.57 -0.77 28.35
N GLU A 66 -3.16 -1.35 27.31
CA GLU A 66 -2.45 -1.60 26.07
C GLU A 66 -1.93 -0.23 25.62
N GLU A 67 -0.71 0.12 26.00
CA GLU A 67 0.10 1.04 25.23
C GLU A 67 0.26 0.29 23.91
N GLU A 68 -0.71 0.48 23.02
CA GLU A 68 -0.58 0.16 21.61
C GLU A 68 0.76 0.78 21.25
N GLU A 69 1.82 -0.04 21.13
CA GLU A 69 3.07 0.41 20.54
C GLU A 69 2.67 1.03 19.20
N GLU A 70 2.55 2.36 19.15
CA GLU A 70 2.10 3.09 17.96
C GLU A 70 2.98 2.57 16.83
N GLN A 71 2.35 1.90 15.85
CA GLN A 71 3.09 1.27 14.77
C GLN A 71 3.83 2.37 14.00
N LYS A 72 5.10 2.55 14.35
CA LYS A 72 5.90 3.67 13.87
C LYS A 72 6.50 3.34 12.51
N TYR A 73 6.08 4.11 11.52
CA TYR A 73 6.58 4.04 10.16
C TYR A 73 7.42 5.28 9.87
N ASP A 74 8.46 5.12 9.06
CA ASP A 74 9.20 6.26 8.55
C ASP A 74 8.34 6.98 7.49
N LEU A 75 7.57 6.22 6.71
CA LEU A 75 6.81 6.73 5.57
C LEU A 75 5.46 6.00 5.42
N MET A 76 4.42 6.75 5.11
CA MET A 76 3.20 6.21 4.50
C MET A 76 3.17 6.60 3.01
N ILE A 77 2.88 5.66 2.12
CA ILE A 77 2.63 5.95 0.71
C ILE A 77 1.12 6.03 0.48
N SER A 78 0.63 7.24 0.28
CA SER A 78 -0.75 7.51 -0.15
C SER A 78 -0.79 7.58 -1.67
N TYR A 79 -1.53 6.68 -2.30
CA TYR A 79 -1.63 6.57 -3.76
C TYR A 79 -3.03 6.14 -4.19
N CYS A 80 -3.38 6.41 -5.45
CA CYS A 80 -4.59 5.86 -6.02
C CYS A 80 -4.32 4.46 -6.53
N TRP A 81 -5.14 3.48 -6.18
CA TRP A 81 -4.98 2.09 -6.63
C TRP A 81 -4.93 1.92 -8.16
N ALA A 82 -5.55 2.84 -8.92
CA ALA A 82 -5.42 2.86 -10.38
C ALA A 82 -3.95 3.00 -10.88
N GLU A 83 -3.05 3.45 -10.01
CA GLU A 83 -1.61 3.62 -10.27
C GLU A 83 -0.75 2.78 -9.30
N SER A 84 -1.27 1.64 -8.85
CA SER A 84 -0.60 0.71 -7.92
C SER A 84 0.79 0.30 -8.37
N GLU A 85 0.97 0.06 -9.67
CA GLU A 85 2.23 -0.44 -10.22
C GLU A 85 3.42 0.48 -9.91
N LEU A 86 3.26 1.79 -10.09
CA LEU A 86 4.35 2.73 -9.82
C LEU A 86 4.53 2.94 -8.31
N ALA A 87 3.44 2.97 -7.54
CA ALA A 87 3.50 3.08 -6.08
C ALA A 87 4.21 1.87 -5.44
N HIS A 88 3.91 0.65 -5.89
CA HIS A 88 4.58 -0.58 -5.43
C HIS A 88 6.05 -0.62 -5.83
N ARG A 89 6.42 -0.09 -7.00
CA ARG A 89 7.83 0.06 -7.39
C ARG A 89 8.57 1.04 -6.49
N ILE A 90 7.95 2.17 -6.16
CA ILE A 90 8.50 3.14 -5.21
C ILE A 90 8.66 2.47 -3.83
N PHE A 91 7.64 1.76 -3.37
CA PHE A 91 7.69 0.99 -2.12
C PHE A 91 8.87 0.02 -2.09
N GLY A 92 9.02 -0.83 -3.11
CA GLY A 92 10.08 -1.84 -3.15
C GLY A 92 11.47 -1.20 -3.16
N HIS A 93 11.63 -0.10 -3.90
CA HIS A 93 12.89 0.64 -3.89
C HIS A 93 13.20 1.26 -2.52
N LEU A 94 12.24 1.93 -1.88
CA LEU A 94 12.45 2.60 -0.60
C LEU A 94 12.61 1.60 0.56
N SER A 95 11.87 0.50 0.55
CA SER A 95 11.95 -0.52 1.60
C SER A 95 13.16 -1.44 1.42
N GLU A 96 13.36 -2.05 0.25
CA GLU A 96 14.40 -3.06 0.04
C GLU A 96 15.80 -2.46 -0.18
N LYS A 97 15.89 -1.32 -0.89
CA LYS A 97 17.20 -0.72 -1.21
C LYS A 97 17.67 0.25 -0.15
N LEU A 98 16.76 0.98 0.50
CA LEU A 98 17.09 2.02 1.47
C LEU A 98 16.74 1.64 2.91
N GLY A 99 15.95 0.59 3.14
CA GLY A 99 15.66 0.07 4.48
C GLY A 99 14.57 0.83 5.24
N TYR A 100 13.75 1.65 4.58
CA TYR A 100 12.67 2.38 5.24
C TYR A 100 11.53 1.46 5.66
N LYS A 101 10.95 1.72 6.84
CA LYS A 101 9.70 1.11 7.32
C LYS A 101 8.53 1.87 6.72
N ILE A 102 7.85 1.23 5.77
CA ILE A 102 6.81 1.88 4.99
C ILE A 102 5.46 1.20 5.19
N TRP A 103 4.44 2.02 5.35
CA TRP A 103 3.04 1.60 5.23
C TRP A 103 2.50 1.94 3.83
N ILE A 104 1.77 1.01 3.24
CA ILE A 104 1.11 1.17 1.94
C ILE A 104 -0.15 0.29 1.92
N ASP A 105 -1.26 0.83 1.41
CA ASP A 105 -2.53 0.13 1.29
C ASP A 105 -2.55 -0.77 0.05
N ILE A 106 -2.35 -2.08 0.19
CA ILE A 106 -2.23 -3.03 -0.93
C ILE A 106 -3.49 -3.89 -1.08
N GLU A 107 -4.09 -4.25 0.05
CA GLU A 107 -5.27 -5.11 0.07
C GLU A 107 -6.47 -4.28 -0.35
N GLN A 108 -7.28 -4.81 -1.28
CA GLN A 108 -8.46 -4.17 -1.85
C GLN A 108 -9.61 -3.99 -0.82
N MET A 109 -9.33 -3.33 0.31
CA MET A 109 -10.25 -3.06 1.43
C MET A 109 -11.15 -4.26 1.80
N HIS A 110 -10.62 -5.48 1.83
CA HIS A 110 -11.28 -6.60 2.53
C HIS A 110 -10.95 -6.62 4.03
N GLY A 111 -10.49 -5.49 4.60
CA GLY A 111 -10.08 -5.40 6.00
C GLY A 111 -9.41 -4.09 6.43
N SER A 112 -8.93 -3.26 5.50
CA SER A 112 -8.41 -1.92 5.82
C SER A 112 -9.55 -1.00 6.26
N THR A 113 -9.71 -0.81 7.57
CA THR A 113 -10.69 0.11 8.15
C THR A 113 -10.18 1.55 8.04
N ILE A 114 -11.10 2.52 8.10
CA ILE A 114 -10.74 3.96 8.20
C ILE A 114 -9.74 4.20 9.35
N GLU A 115 -9.88 3.44 10.43
CA GLU A 115 -8.99 3.45 11.58
C GLU A 115 -7.58 2.98 11.24
N ALA A 116 -7.41 1.91 10.45
CA ALA A 116 -6.08 1.46 10.02
C ALA A 116 -5.36 2.53 9.17
N MET A 117 -6.09 3.23 8.31
CA MET A 117 -5.55 4.36 7.53
C MET A 117 -5.18 5.54 8.44
N ALA A 118 -6.03 5.88 9.42
CA ALA A 118 -5.74 6.93 10.39
C ALA A 118 -4.49 6.60 11.21
N ASN A 119 -4.38 5.38 11.72
CA ASN A 119 -3.23 4.89 12.47
C ASN A 119 -1.95 4.89 11.61
N ALA A 120 -2.06 4.58 10.31
CA ALA A 120 -0.93 4.69 9.39
C ALA A 120 -0.44 6.13 9.23
N VAL A 121 -1.36 7.09 9.07
CA VAL A 121 -1.01 8.52 9.02
C VAL A 121 -0.38 8.97 10.32
N ASP A 122 -0.97 8.60 11.47
CA ASP A 122 -0.49 8.98 12.79
C ASP A 122 0.87 8.37 13.14
N GLY A 123 1.08 7.09 12.79
CA GLY A 123 2.34 6.39 13.00
C GLY A 123 3.46 6.76 12.02
N ALA A 124 3.14 7.41 10.89
CA ALA A 124 4.12 7.83 9.90
C ALA A 124 4.74 9.20 10.20
N GLU A 125 6.05 9.35 9.96
CA GLU A 125 6.74 10.65 9.99
C GLU A 125 6.50 11.45 8.71
N PHE A 126 6.66 10.79 7.55
CA PHE A 126 6.46 11.37 6.23
C PHE A 126 5.26 10.74 5.52
N ILE A 127 4.55 11.56 4.74
CA ILE A 127 3.46 11.10 3.87
C ILE A 127 3.89 11.33 2.42
N LEU A 128 4.20 10.25 1.71
CA LEU A 128 4.47 10.27 0.29
C LEU A 128 3.15 10.35 -0.47
N MET A 129 2.87 11.50 -1.07
CA MET A 129 1.62 11.72 -1.79
C MET A 129 1.84 11.50 -3.29
N CYS A 130 1.42 10.34 -3.79
CA CYS A 130 1.52 9.94 -5.19
C CYS A 130 0.38 10.58 -6.01
N MET A 131 0.62 11.83 -6.43
CA MET A 131 -0.37 12.68 -7.07
C MET A 131 -0.61 12.33 -8.54
N SER A 132 -1.89 12.28 -8.87
CA SER A 132 -2.40 12.17 -10.23
C SER A 132 -3.85 12.62 -10.29
N GLU A 133 -4.38 12.63 -11.51
CA GLU A 133 -5.78 12.93 -11.75
C GLU A 133 -6.72 11.90 -11.10
N SER A 134 -6.34 10.62 -11.03
CA SER A 134 -7.12 9.59 -10.33
C SER A 134 -6.99 9.72 -8.81
N TYR A 135 -5.82 10.11 -8.30
CA TYR A 135 -5.64 10.46 -6.89
C TYR A 135 -6.57 11.59 -6.47
N LYS A 136 -6.63 12.68 -7.25
CA LYS A 136 -7.49 13.83 -6.98
C LYS A 136 -8.99 13.48 -6.93
N ARG A 137 -9.42 12.45 -7.66
CA ARG A 137 -10.82 12.01 -7.71
C ARG A 137 -11.18 10.94 -6.68
N SER A 138 -10.20 10.30 -6.05
CA SER A 138 -10.42 9.25 -5.07
C SER A 138 -10.85 9.84 -3.73
N ALA A 139 -12.01 9.42 -3.22
CA ALA A 139 -12.51 9.85 -1.91
C ALA A 139 -11.56 9.42 -0.77
N ASN A 140 -11.02 8.20 -0.84
CA ASN A 140 -10.08 7.69 0.16
C ASN A 140 -8.79 8.51 0.17
N CYS A 141 -8.19 8.74 -1.00
CA CYS A 141 -6.96 9.54 -1.11
C CYS A 141 -7.18 10.98 -0.63
N LYS A 142 -8.36 11.55 -0.91
CA LYS A 142 -8.72 12.87 -0.39
C LYS A 142 -8.81 12.88 1.14
N SER A 143 -9.49 11.91 1.73
CA SER A 143 -9.60 11.78 3.20
C SER A 143 -8.23 11.60 3.86
N GLU A 144 -7.36 10.75 3.31
CA GLU A 144 -5.99 10.57 3.79
C GLU A 144 -5.18 11.87 3.71
N ALA A 145 -5.24 12.58 2.57
CA ALA A 145 -4.53 13.83 2.36
C ALA A 145 -5.00 14.93 3.32
N GLU A 146 -6.32 15.09 3.49
CA GLU A 146 -6.92 16.04 4.43
C GLU A 146 -6.54 15.70 5.86
N TYR A 147 -6.55 14.41 6.24
CA TYR A 147 -6.15 13.98 7.56
C TYR A 147 -4.66 14.26 7.82
N ALA A 148 -3.78 13.85 6.91
CA ALA A 148 -2.34 14.14 6.98
C ALA A 148 -2.04 15.64 7.11
N PHE A 149 -2.75 16.47 6.34
CA PHE A 149 -2.63 17.92 6.40
C PHE A 149 -3.07 18.47 7.76
N ASN A 150 -4.23 18.04 8.27
CA ASN A 150 -4.74 18.47 9.58
C ASN A 150 -3.83 18.04 10.74
N ARG A 151 -3.21 16.87 10.61
CA ARG A 151 -2.22 16.34 11.56
C ARG A 151 -0.83 16.97 11.39
N LYS A 152 -0.66 17.90 10.45
CA LYS A 152 0.60 18.62 10.15
C LYS A 152 1.76 17.68 9.84
N LYS A 153 1.48 16.58 9.16
CA LYS A 153 2.50 15.61 8.75
C LYS A 153 3.42 16.19 7.68
N HIS A 154 4.62 15.63 7.56
CA HIS A 154 5.56 16.03 6.50
C HIS A 154 5.14 15.42 5.16
N ILE A 155 4.37 16.18 4.38
CA ILE A 155 3.87 15.75 3.08
C ILE A 155 4.96 15.93 2.02
N VAL A 156 5.28 14.84 1.31
CA VAL A 156 6.22 14.82 0.19
C VAL A 156 5.45 14.53 -1.10
N PRO A 157 5.12 15.56 -1.89
CA PRO A 157 4.38 15.39 -3.14
C PRO A 157 5.23 14.77 -4.24
N ILE A 158 4.71 13.72 -4.89
CA ILE A 158 5.29 13.10 -6.09
C ILE A 158 4.27 13.10 -7.21
N LYS A 159 4.65 13.61 -8.39
CA LYS A 159 3.83 13.52 -9.58
C LYS A 159 4.00 12.15 -10.23
N MET A 160 2.90 11.42 -10.40
CA MET A 160 2.90 10.11 -11.08
C MET A 160 2.99 10.25 -12.61
N LYS A 161 2.72 11.44 -13.14
CA LYS A 161 2.85 11.80 -14.55
C LYS A 161 3.56 13.13 -14.68
N LYS A 162 4.46 13.24 -15.68
CA LYS A 162 5.36 14.40 -15.84
C LYS A 162 4.59 15.72 -16.00
N GLU A 163 3.50 15.70 -16.74
CA GLU A 163 2.70 16.89 -17.09
C GLU A 163 1.61 17.20 -16.05
N TYR A 164 1.46 16.38 -15.00
CA TYR A 164 0.42 16.61 -14.00
C TYR A 164 0.70 17.88 -13.19
N VAL A 165 -0.33 18.69 -13.00
CA VAL A 165 -0.29 19.90 -12.17
C VAL A 165 -1.43 19.79 -11.17
N PRO A 166 -1.14 19.70 -9.85
CA PRO A 166 -2.19 19.67 -8.84
C PRO A 166 -2.92 21.02 -8.79
N ASP A 167 -4.23 20.96 -8.61
CA ASP A 167 -5.15 22.08 -8.57
C ASP A 167 -6.32 21.80 -7.59
N GLY A 168 -7.14 22.82 -7.34
CA GLY A 168 -8.26 22.72 -6.39
C GLY A 168 -7.79 22.36 -4.99
N TRP A 169 -8.48 21.39 -4.35
CA TRP A 169 -8.16 20.97 -2.98
C TRP A 169 -6.75 20.40 -2.85
N LEU A 170 -6.27 19.67 -3.86
CA LEU A 170 -4.94 19.07 -3.83
C LEU A 170 -3.85 20.15 -3.96
N GLY A 171 -4.11 21.18 -4.75
CA GLY A 171 -3.22 22.35 -4.83
C GLY A 171 -3.25 23.24 -3.59
N PHE A 172 -4.24 23.10 -2.70
CA PHE A 172 -4.32 23.86 -1.45
C PHE A 172 -3.56 23.18 -0.29
N ILE A 173 -3.46 21.83 -0.33
CA ILE A 173 -2.77 21.03 0.69
C ILE A 173 -1.24 21.05 0.53
N LEU A 174 -0.74 21.44 -0.64
CA LEU A 174 0.68 21.46 -1.02
C LEU A 174 1.26 22.87 -0.98
#